data_AF-A0A914TVQ0-F1
#
_entry.id   AF-A0A914TVQ0-F1
#
_cell.length_a   1.000
_cell.length_b   1.000
_cell.length_c   1.000
_cell.angle_alpha   90.00
_cell.angle_beta   90.00
_cell.angle_gamma   90.00
#
_symmetry.space_group_name_H-M   'P 1'
#
loop_
_entity.id
_entity.type
_entity.pdbx_description
1 polymer ?
#
loop_
_entity_poly.entity_id
_entity_poly.type
_entity_poly.pdbx_seq_one_letter_code
_entity_poly.pdbx_strand_id
1 'polypeptide(L)'
;MVFLAGIPLFYMELALGQYYRKGAVTTWGRICPLFKGIGYCVVMIAFYTDFFYNVIIAYALHYLYSSFTTVLPWSTCSNDYNSVACYEPNSWMDQSNKCADSEHFVTNSTYYAPVSAAEEYFYKKFLGLHTQKDPLPHVAQGITDLGQIQWEIVICLMLVYVICYFSLWKGIKMSGK
;
A
#
# COMPACT_ATOMS: atom_id res chain seq x y z
N MET A 1 -23.62 14.58 -5.37
CA MET A 1 -22.47 15.37 -4.85
C MET A 1 -21.44 15.71 -5.93
N VAL A 2 -21.09 14.79 -6.84
CA VAL A 2 -20.13 15.07 -7.94
C VAL A 2 -20.56 16.28 -8.79
N PHE A 3 -21.79 16.30 -9.30
CA PHE A 3 -22.27 17.41 -10.14
C PHE A 3 -22.41 18.74 -9.41
N LEU A 4 -22.82 18.71 -8.14
CA LEU A 4 -23.13 19.93 -7.37
C LEU A 4 -21.92 20.53 -6.65
N ALA A 5 -20.91 19.72 -6.30
CA ALA A 5 -19.74 20.16 -5.54
C ALA A 5 -18.42 19.79 -6.22
N GLY A 6 -18.25 18.53 -6.64
CA GLY A 6 -17.00 18.06 -7.24
C GLY A 6 -16.61 18.83 -8.51
N ILE A 7 -17.52 18.88 -9.51
CA ILE A 7 -17.28 19.54 -10.79
C ILE A 7 -17.04 21.05 -10.60
N PRO A 8 -17.88 21.81 -9.87
CA PRO A 8 -17.63 23.23 -9.64
C PRO A 8 -16.30 23.52 -8.93
N LEU A 9 -15.92 22.75 -7.91
CA LEU A 9 -14.67 22.95 -7.17
C LEU A 9 -13.45 22.67 -8.04
N PHE A 10 -13.46 21.57 -8.79
CA PHE A 10 -12.37 21.24 -9.71
C PHE A 10 -12.22 22.30 -10.80
N TYR A 11 -13.34 22.77 -11.37
CA TYR A 11 -13.32 23.82 -12.38
C TYR A 11 -12.77 25.15 -11.82
N MET A 12 -13.18 25.54 -10.62
CA MET A 12 -12.68 26.74 -9.95
C MET A 12 -11.15 26.69 -9.78
N GLU A 13 -10.60 25.57 -9.32
CA GLU A 13 -9.16 25.41 -9.12
C GLU A 13 -8.37 25.53 -10.43
N LEU A 14 -8.84 24.87 -11.48
CA LEU A 14 -8.24 24.97 -12.82
C LEU A 14 -8.29 26.40 -13.36
N ALA A 15 -9.44 27.07 -13.25
CA ALA A 15 -9.61 28.46 -13.71
C ALA A 15 -8.68 29.43 -12.97
N LEU A 16 -8.54 29.29 -11.64
CA LEU A 16 -7.62 30.08 -10.83
C LEU A 16 -6.16 29.82 -11.20
N GLY A 17 -5.78 28.55 -11.39
CA GLY A 17 -4.44 28.17 -11.81
C GLY A 17 -4.06 28.76 -13.17
N GLN A 18 -4.97 28.70 -14.14
CA GLN A 18 -4.77 29.26 -15.48
C GLN A 18 -4.71 30.80 -15.50
N TYR A 19 -5.54 31.48 -14.68
CA TYR A 19 -5.57 32.93 -14.60
C TYR A 19 -4.32 33.50 -13.93
N TYR A 20 -3.95 33.00 -12.75
CA TYR A 20 -2.82 33.54 -11.99
C TYR A 20 -1.46 33.00 -12.46
N ARG A 21 -1.40 31.79 -13.05
CA ARG A 21 -0.15 31.13 -13.53
C ARG A 21 0.95 31.06 -12.46
N LYS A 22 0.54 30.81 -11.22
CA LYS A 22 1.39 30.78 -10.03
C LYS A 22 1.02 29.57 -9.17
N GLY A 23 1.94 29.15 -8.30
CA GLY A 23 1.70 28.05 -7.37
C GLY A 23 0.71 28.45 -6.26
N ALA A 24 0.15 27.46 -5.57
CA ALA A 24 -0.93 27.64 -4.58
C ALA A 24 -0.64 28.74 -3.54
N VAL A 25 0.55 28.75 -2.93
CA VAL A 25 0.94 29.74 -1.90
C VAL A 25 0.88 31.17 -2.44
N THR A 26 1.44 31.39 -3.63
CA THR A 26 1.48 32.70 -4.27
C THR A 26 0.13 33.15 -4.82
N THR A 27 -0.72 32.21 -5.25
CA THR A 27 -2.08 32.49 -5.75
C THR A 27 -2.98 32.99 -4.62
N TRP A 28 -2.99 32.31 -3.47
CA TRP A 28 -3.77 32.78 -2.30
C TRP A 28 -3.28 34.14 -1.78
N GLY A 29 -1.96 34.37 -1.78
CA GLY A 29 -1.40 35.68 -1.43
C GLY A 29 -1.85 36.84 -2.33
N ARG A 30 -2.23 36.57 -3.59
CA ARG A 30 -2.78 37.58 -4.52
C ARG A 30 -4.29 37.76 -4.43
N ILE A 31 -5.03 36.69 -4.12
CA ILE A 31 -6.49 36.75 -3.97
C ILE A 31 -6.86 37.42 -2.65
N CYS A 32 -6.36 36.88 -1.54
CA CYS A 32 -6.61 37.41 -0.20
C CYS A 32 -5.40 37.06 0.70
N PRO A 33 -4.58 38.04 1.10
CA PRO A 33 -3.36 37.77 1.86
C PRO A 33 -3.62 37.11 3.22
N LEU A 34 -4.81 37.28 3.80
CA LEU A 34 -5.25 36.59 5.02
C LEU A 34 -5.26 35.06 4.86
N PHE A 35 -5.60 34.56 3.66
CA PHE A 35 -5.70 33.13 3.36
C PHE A 35 -4.41 32.53 2.77
N LYS A 36 -3.29 33.25 2.83
CA LYS A 36 -1.99 32.73 2.38
C LYS A 36 -1.60 31.43 3.08
N GLY A 37 -2.07 31.20 4.31
CA GLY A 37 -1.88 29.96 5.07
C GLY A 37 -2.40 28.71 4.36
N ILE A 38 -3.47 28.80 3.56
CA ILE A 38 -4.05 27.67 2.83
C ILE A 38 -3.02 27.02 1.92
N GLY A 39 -2.21 27.83 1.21
CA GLY A 39 -1.19 27.30 0.33
C GLY A 39 -0.10 26.50 1.07
N TYR A 40 0.27 26.91 2.28
CA TYR A 40 1.23 26.16 3.09
C TYR A 40 0.61 24.86 3.62
N CYS A 41 -0.66 24.87 4.01
CA CYS A 41 -1.38 23.66 4.38
C CYS A 41 -1.41 22.64 3.23
N VAL A 42 -1.66 23.09 1.99
CA VAL A 42 -1.64 22.21 0.81
C VAL A 42 -0.27 21.57 0.61
N VAL A 43 0.82 22.33 0.77
CA VAL A 43 2.19 21.78 0.67
C VAL A 43 2.47 20.76 1.78
N MET A 44 2.04 21.03 3.02
CA MET A 44 2.20 20.09 4.13
C MET A 44 1.39 18.80 3.91
N ILE A 45 0.15 18.91 3.43
CA ILE A 45 -0.68 17.74 3.11
C ILE A 45 -0.02 16.92 2.00
N ALA A 46 0.50 17.57 0.95
CA ALA A 46 1.20 16.88 -0.13
C ALA A 46 2.46 16.14 0.37
N PHE A 47 3.20 16.73 1.31
CA PHE A 47 4.36 16.10 1.93
C PHE A 47 3.98 14.84 2.74
N TYR A 48 2.94 14.90 3.57
CA TYR A 48 2.45 13.71 4.28
C TYR A 48 1.92 12.64 3.33
N THR A 49 1.26 13.08 2.26
CA THR A 49 0.72 12.19 1.22
C THR A 49 1.83 11.45 0.49
N ASP A 50 2.94 12.13 0.18
CA ASP A 50 4.11 11.54 -0.48
C ASP A 50 4.68 10.35 0.31
N PHE A 51 4.80 10.47 1.64
CA PHE A 51 5.38 9.42 2.47
C PHE A 51 4.63 8.09 2.39
N PHE A 52 3.29 8.09 2.50
CA PHE A 52 2.54 6.84 2.53
C PHE A 52 2.17 6.34 1.13
N TYR A 53 1.93 7.22 0.15
CA TYR A 53 1.58 6.78 -1.20
C TYR A 53 2.76 6.11 -1.89
N ASN A 54 3.98 6.64 -1.76
CA ASN A 54 5.16 6.01 -2.37
C ASN A 54 5.45 4.63 -1.77
N VAL A 55 5.11 4.41 -0.49
CA VAL A 55 5.18 3.09 0.15
C VAL A 55 4.20 2.10 -0.49
N ILE A 56 2.96 2.52 -0.76
CA ILE A 56 1.97 1.66 -1.45
C ILE A 56 2.41 1.33 -2.87
N ILE A 57 2.98 2.30 -3.60
CA ILE A 57 3.54 2.06 -4.94
C ILE A 57 4.70 1.05 -4.87
N ALA A 58 5.57 1.17 -3.85
CA ALA A 58 6.65 0.20 -3.63
C ALA A 58 6.11 -1.20 -3.36
N TYR A 59 4.99 -1.35 -2.63
CA TYR A 59 4.34 -2.63 -2.44
C TYR A 59 3.90 -3.22 -3.78
N ALA A 60 3.21 -2.44 -4.61
CA ALA A 60 2.78 -2.88 -5.93
C ALA A 60 3.98 -3.30 -6.82
N LEU A 61 5.11 -2.57 -6.76
CA LEU A 61 6.32 -2.90 -7.50
C LEU A 61 6.95 -4.23 -7.05
N HIS A 62 6.99 -4.47 -5.74
CA HIS A 62 7.47 -5.73 -5.17
C HIS A 62 6.61 -6.92 -5.62
N TYR A 63 5.28 -6.77 -5.55
CA TYR A 63 4.35 -7.78 -6.02
C TYR A 63 4.45 -8.00 -7.53
N LEU A 64 4.67 -6.94 -8.31
CA LEU A 64 4.91 -7.03 -9.75
C LEU A 64 6.16 -7.86 -10.05
N TYR A 65 7.28 -7.57 -9.38
CA TYR A 65 8.51 -8.33 -9.54
C TYR A 65 8.33 -9.81 -9.14
N SER A 66 7.68 -10.04 -7.98
CA SER A 66 7.41 -11.38 -7.46
C SER A 66 6.43 -12.18 -8.33
N SER A 67 5.67 -11.52 -9.20
CA SER A 67 4.75 -12.20 -10.14
C SER A 67 5.46 -12.79 -11.36
N PHE A 68 6.74 -12.50 -11.58
CA PHE A 68 7.52 -13.11 -12.66
C PHE A 68 8.07 -14.51 -12.31
N THR A 69 7.75 -15.06 -11.13
CA THR A 69 8.09 -16.43 -10.77
C THR A 69 7.07 -17.43 -11.32
N THR A 70 7.51 -18.67 -11.59
CA THR A 70 6.64 -19.73 -12.11
C THR A 70 5.62 -20.22 -11.09
N VAL A 71 6.05 -20.33 -9.82
CA VAL A 71 5.19 -20.59 -8.67
C VAL A 71 5.15 -19.32 -7.84
N LEU A 72 3.95 -18.83 -7.57
CA LEU A 72 3.77 -17.59 -6.83
C LEU A 72 3.96 -17.88 -5.32
N PRO A 73 4.68 -17.04 -4.59
CA PRO A 73 4.95 -17.32 -3.17
C PRO A 73 3.67 -17.29 -2.31
N TRP A 74 2.63 -16.57 -2.75
CA TRP A 74 1.33 -16.54 -2.09
C TRP A 74 0.31 -17.58 -2.60
N SER A 75 0.69 -18.49 -3.50
CA SER A 75 -0.22 -19.52 -4.00
C SER A 75 -0.14 -20.84 -3.23
N THR A 76 0.92 -21.05 -2.45
CA THR A 76 1.18 -22.32 -1.76
C THR A 76 1.47 -22.12 -0.27
N CYS A 77 1.06 -23.11 0.54
CA CYS A 77 1.34 -23.20 1.96
C CYS A 77 2.69 -23.88 2.27
N SER A 78 3.46 -24.30 1.26
CA SER A 78 4.75 -24.99 1.39
C SER A 78 5.99 -24.08 1.53
N ASN A 79 5.85 -22.93 2.20
CA ASN A 79 6.94 -21.95 2.39
C ASN A 79 7.39 -21.85 3.86
N ASP A 80 8.63 -21.42 4.09
CA ASP A 80 9.27 -21.35 5.42
C ASP A 80 8.56 -20.41 6.42
N TYR A 81 7.76 -19.47 5.93
CA TYR A 81 7.03 -18.50 6.74
C TYR A 81 5.61 -18.94 7.10
N ASN A 82 5.11 -20.04 6.53
CA ASN A 82 3.71 -20.43 6.73
C ASN A 82 3.48 -21.09 8.09
N SER A 83 2.30 -20.85 8.69
CA SER A 83 1.87 -21.56 9.90
C SER A 83 1.01 -22.77 9.60
N VAL A 84 0.74 -23.53 10.66
CA VAL A 84 -0.16 -24.70 10.64
C VAL A 84 -1.60 -24.35 10.25
N ALA A 85 -2.00 -23.08 10.34
CA ALA A 85 -3.34 -22.60 9.99
C ALA A 85 -3.47 -22.16 8.52
N CYS A 86 -2.38 -22.24 7.74
CA CYS A 86 -2.39 -21.88 6.32
C CYS A 86 -3.23 -22.87 5.51
N TYR A 87 -4.14 -22.36 4.68
CA TYR A 87 -4.85 -23.17 3.70
C TYR A 87 -4.64 -22.64 2.27
N GLU A 88 -4.56 -23.58 1.34
CA GLU A 88 -4.54 -23.31 -0.10
C GLU A 88 -5.99 -23.34 -0.62
N PRO A 89 -6.42 -22.36 -1.44
CA PRO A 89 -7.69 -22.46 -2.14
C PRO A 89 -7.58 -23.61 -3.14
N ASN A 90 -8.07 -24.80 -2.77
CA ASN A 90 -8.04 -25.98 -3.64
C ASN A 90 -8.60 -25.63 -5.03
N SER A 91 -7.84 -25.96 -6.06
CA SER A 91 -8.25 -25.82 -7.46
C SER A 91 -9.48 -26.70 -7.72
N TRP A 92 -10.71 -26.16 -7.62
CA TRP A 92 -11.92 -26.68 -8.28
C TRP A 92 -12.23 -28.19 -8.13
N MET A 93 -11.62 -28.87 -7.16
CA MET A 93 -11.64 -30.33 -7.01
C MET A 93 -11.89 -30.74 -5.56
N ASP A 94 -12.52 -29.85 -4.79
CA ASP A 94 -13.43 -30.28 -3.74
C ASP A 94 -14.83 -30.09 -4.28
N GLN A 95 -15.47 -31.20 -4.61
CA GLN A 95 -16.86 -31.25 -5.07
C GLN A 95 -17.86 -31.02 -3.93
N SER A 96 -17.40 -30.37 -2.86
CA SER A 96 -18.23 -29.85 -1.79
C SER A 96 -18.32 -28.34 -2.00
N ASN A 97 -19.55 -27.83 -2.19
CA ASN A 97 -19.87 -26.40 -2.27
C ASN A 97 -19.67 -25.69 -0.90
N LYS A 98 -18.61 -26.05 -0.19
CA LYS A 98 -18.26 -25.52 1.11
C LYS A 98 -17.06 -24.63 0.88
N CYS A 99 -17.24 -23.31 0.99
CA CYS A 99 -16.14 -22.44 1.42
C CYS A 99 -15.54 -23.15 2.63
N ALA A 100 -14.24 -23.44 2.63
CA ALA A 100 -13.55 -24.22 3.68
C ALA A 100 -14.30 -24.06 4.99
N ASP A 101 -15.13 -25.07 5.31
CA ASP A 101 -15.92 -25.01 6.53
C ASP A 101 -14.89 -24.76 7.63
N SER A 102 -15.29 -24.10 8.70
CA SER A 102 -14.51 -23.94 9.92
C SER A 102 -14.22 -25.31 10.55
N GLU A 103 -13.57 -26.22 9.84
CA GLU A 103 -12.88 -27.39 10.34
C GLU A 103 -11.60 -26.85 10.95
N HIS A 104 -11.79 -26.37 12.17
CA HIS A 104 -10.77 -26.07 13.13
C HIS A 104 -9.64 -27.09 13.05
N PHE A 105 -8.46 -26.65 12.63
CA PHE A 105 -7.30 -27.52 12.58
C PHE A 105 -6.88 -27.87 14.03
N VAL A 106 -7.12 -29.12 14.44
CA VAL A 106 -6.82 -29.60 15.81
C VAL A 106 -5.41 -30.16 15.85
N THR A 107 -4.46 -29.35 16.29
CA THR A 107 -3.18 -29.83 16.82
C THR A 107 -3.13 -29.55 18.31
N ASN A 108 -3.25 -30.59 19.14
CA ASN A 108 -3.06 -30.52 20.60
C ASN A 108 -3.80 -29.38 21.32
N SER A 109 -5.13 -29.33 21.18
CA SER A 109 -6.04 -28.53 22.03
C SER A 109 -6.05 -27.00 21.86
N THR A 110 -5.46 -26.46 20.79
CA THR A 110 -5.58 -25.03 20.43
C THR A 110 -6.26 -24.86 19.08
N TYR A 111 -7.38 -24.13 19.08
CA TYR A 111 -8.20 -23.83 17.91
C TYR A 111 -7.63 -22.61 17.16
N TYR A 112 -7.25 -22.77 15.89
CA TYR A 112 -6.82 -21.67 15.03
C TYR A 112 -7.84 -21.43 13.91
N ALA A 113 -8.11 -20.16 13.59
CA ALA A 113 -8.90 -19.80 12.42
C ALA A 113 -8.06 -20.04 11.16
N PRO A 114 -8.63 -20.61 10.08
CA PRO A 114 -7.90 -20.83 8.83
C PRO A 114 -7.52 -19.49 8.21
N VAL A 115 -6.27 -19.36 7.75
CA VAL A 115 -5.73 -18.16 7.11
C VAL A 115 -5.28 -18.50 5.69
N SER A 116 -5.62 -17.65 4.73
CA SER A 116 -5.24 -17.91 3.33
C SER A 116 -3.73 -17.75 3.12
N ALA A 117 -3.16 -18.54 2.20
CA ALA A 117 -1.73 -18.43 1.83
C ALA A 117 -1.32 -16.99 1.42
N ALA A 118 -2.24 -16.23 0.82
CA ALA A 118 -1.99 -14.83 0.43
C ALA A 118 -1.97 -13.86 1.61
N GLU A 119 -2.84 -14.07 2.59
CA GLU A 119 -2.85 -13.30 3.82
C GLU A 119 -1.59 -13.57 4.65
N GLU A 120 -1.19 -14.84 4.78
CA GLU A 120 0.04 -15.22 5.46
C GLU A 120 1.29 -14.63 4.79
N TYR A 121 1.35 -14.66 3.46
CA TYR A 121 2.44 -14.02 2.72
C TYR A 121 2.52 -12.51 3.03
N PHE A 122 1.39 -11.80 3.04
CA PHE A 122 1.36 -10.36 3.28
C PHE A 122 1.83 -10.01 4.70
N TYR A 123 1.29 -10.67 5.74
CA TYR A 123 1.59 -10.30 7.12
C TYR A 123 2.94 -10.85 7.62
N LYS A 124 3.31 -12.07 7.24
CA LYS A 124 4.51 -12.74 7.77
C LYS A 124 5.76 -12.45 6.96
N LYS A 125 5.71 -12.71 5.65
CA LYS A 125 6.89 -12.60 4.78
C LYS A 125 7.09 -11.18 4.28
N PHE A 126 6.04 -10.54 3.79
CA PHE A 126 6.14 -9.24 3.14
C PHE A 126 6.27 -8.09 4.16
N LEU A 127 5.32 -7.95 5.09
CA LEU A 127 5.40 -6.92 6.13
C LEU A 127 6.40 -7.26 7.23
N GLY A 128 6.72 -8.54 7.43
CA GLY A 128 7.69 -8.97 8.44
C GLY A 128 7.22 -8.73 9.87
N LEU A 129 5.90 -8.72 10.10
CA LEU A 129 5.30 -8.47 11.42
C LEU A 129 5.38 -9.70 12.35
N HIS A 130 6.01 -10.79 11.93
CA HIS A 130 6.09 -12.04 12.68
C HIS A 130 7.54 -12.44 12.96
N THR A 131 7.77 -13.11 14.09
CA THR A 131 9.03 -13.80 14.35
C THR A 131 9.05 -15.10 13.54
N GLN A 132 10.21 -15.40 12.95
CA GLN A 132 10.40 -16.61 12.18
C GLN A 132 10.09 -17.85 13.04
N LYS A 133 9.07 -18.64 12.63
CA LYS A 133 8.51 -19.85 13.28
C LYS A 133 7.48 -19.65 14.40
N ASP A 134 6.84 -18.49 14.51
CA ASP A 134 5.70 -18.36 15.44
C ASP A 134 4.52 -19.26 14.97
N PRO A 135 4.00 -20.15 15.84
CA PRO A 135 2.87 -21.02 15.49
C PRO A 135 1.53 -20.27 15.43
N LEU A 136 1.51 -19.00 15.82
CA LEU A 136 0.28 -18.20 15.90
C LEU A 136 -0.07 -17.57 14.53
N PRO A 137 -1.35 -17.68 14.10
CA PRO A 137 -1.82 -17.14 12.82
C PRO A 137 -1.88 -15.60 12.77
N HIS A 138 -2.00 -14.93 13.91
CA HIS A 138 -2.08 -13.47 13.99
C HIS A 138 -1.07 -12.93 15.00
N VAL A 139 -0.27 -11.94 14.60
CA VAL A 139 0.53 -11.15 15.51
C VAL A 139 -0.13 -9.79 15.70
N ALA A 140 -0.55 -9.53 16.94
CA ALA A 140 -1.01 -8.22 17.39
C ALA A 140 0.20 -7.38 17.82
N GLN A 141 1.02 -6.94 16.87
CA GLN A 141 2.01 -5.91 17.16
C GLN A 141 1.28 -4.56 17.33
N GLY A 142 1.51 -3.92 18.48
CA GLY A 142 1.00 -2.58 18.75
C GLY A 142 1.90 -1.51 18.11
N ILE A 143 1.40 -0.28 18.03
CA ILE A 143 2.18 0.88 17.53
C ILE A 143 3.48 1.09 18.33
N THR A 144 3.57 0.54 19.55
CA THR A 144 4.74 0.57 20.42
C THR A 144 5.88 -0.32 19.98
N ASP A 145 5.63 -1.33 19.15
CA ASP A 145 6.64 -2.24 18.60
C ASP A 145 6.44 -2.37 17.08
N LEU A 146 7.16 -1.55 16.33
CA LEU A 146 7.06 -1.45 14.87
C LEU A 146 7.81 -2.57 14.13
N GLY A 147 8.44 -3.49 14.86
CA GLY A 147 9.18 -4.60 14.27
C GLY A 147 10.47 -4.19 13.54
N GLN A 148 10.94 -5.07 12.67
CA GLN A 148 12.19 -4.87 11.91
C GLN A 148 11.92 -4.27 10.53
N ILE A 149 12.87 -3.47 10.05
CA ILE A 149 12.81 -2.88 8.70
C ILE A 149 13.03 -3.97 7.65
N GLN A 150 12.04 -4.16 6.77
CA GLN A 150 12.13 -5.08 5.64
C GLN A 150 12.91 -4.45 4.48
N TRP A 151 14.13 -4.94 4.25
CA TRP A 151 15.04 -4.38 3.24
C TRP A 151 14.53 -4.52 1.80
N GLU A 152 13.76 -5.57 1.50
CA GLU A 152 13.14 -5.77 0.19
C GLU A 152 12.24 -4.58 -0.20
N ILE A 153 11.43 -4.10 0.76
CA ILE A 153 10.54 -2.94 0.58
C ILE A 153 11.36 -1.64 0.50
N VAL A 154 12.41 -1.48 1.31
CA VAL A 154 13.27 -0.29 1.28
C VAL A 154 13.93 -0.11 -0.09
N ILE A 155 14.40 -1.20 -0.70
CA ILE A 155 14.99 -1.16 -2.05
C ILE A 155 13.93 -0.78 -3.08
N CYS A 156 12.73 -1.37 -3.00
CA CYS A 156 11.62 -1.01 -3.89
C CYS A 156 11.23 0.47 -3.74
N LEU A 157 11.19 0.98 -2.51
CA LEU A 157 10.90 2.39 -2.22
C LEU A 157 11.96 3.32 -2.79
N MET A 158 13.24 2.97 -2.62
CA MET A 158 14.36 3.72 -3.20
C MET A 158 14.24 3.78 -4.73
N LEU A 159 13.89 2.67 -5.37
CA LEU A 159 13.66 2.60 -6.81
C LEU A 159 12.49 3.51 -7.23
N VAL A 160 11.36 3.50 -6.51
CA VAL A 160 10.21 4.40 -6.76
C VAL A 160 10.65 5.86 -6.69
N TYR A 161 11.41 6.26 -5.66
CA TYR A 161 11.92 7.62 -5.55
C TYR A 161 12.88 8.00 -6.69
N VAL A 162 13.72 7.07 -7.14
CA VAL A 162 14.61 7.28 -8.30
C VAL A 162 13.78 7.50 -9.57
N ILE A 163 12.74 6.70 -9.80
CA ILE A 163 11.82 6.89 -10.94
C ILE A 163 11.13 8.26 -10.84
N CYS A 164 10.52 8.60 -9.71
CA CYS A 164 9.87 9.89 -9.51
C CYS A 164 10.84 11.06 -9.73
N TYR A 165 12.07 10.94 -9.24
CA TYR A 165 13.11 11.95 -9.45
C TYR A 165 13.42 12.15 -10.93
N PHE A 166 13.67 11.08 -11.69
CA PHE A 166 13.96 11.20 -13.12
C PHE A 166 12.77 11.74 -13.93
N SER A 167 11.54 11.38 -13.56
CA SER A 167 10.32 11.89 -14.18
C SER A 167 10.12 13.39 -13.95
N LEU A 168 10.56 13.92 -12.80
CA LEU A 168 10.39 15.32 -12.42
C LEU A 168 11.60 16.21 -12.70
N TRP A 169 12.81 15.65 -12.86
CA TRP A 169 14.06 16.42 -12.96
C TRP A 169 13.99 17.49 -14.07
N LYS A 170 13.53 17.13 -15.27
CA LYS A 170 13.42 18.09 -16.38
C LYS A 170 12.12 18.92 -16.36
N GLY A 171 11.35 18.83 -15.27
CA GLY A 171 10.11 19.54 -15.04
C GLY A 171 8.95 19.04 -15.92
N ILE A 172 7.98 19.94 -16.11
CA ILE A 172 6.68 19.67 -16.72
C ILE A 172 6.80 19.14 -18.17
N LYS A 173 7.91 19.47 -18.86
CA LYS A 173 8.16 19.03 -20.24
C LYS A 173 8.44 17.53 -20.37
N MET A 174 8.92 16.89 -19.30
CA MET A 174 9.11 15.43 -19.26
C MET A 174 7.94 14.72 -18.60
N SER A 175 7.32 15.31 -17.57
CA SER A 175 6.18 14.68 -16.87
C SER A 175 4.96 14.42 -17.76
N GLY A 176 4.84 15.11 -18.90
CA GLY A 176 3.75 14.90 -19.88
C GLY A 176 4.09 13.95 -21.03
N LYS A 177 5.26 13.29 -21.01
CA LYS A 177 5.65 12.25 -21.96
C LYS A 177 5.65 10.90 -21.29
#